data_AF-F9DJV0-F1
#
_entry.id   AF-F9DJV0-F1
#
_cell.length_a   1.000
_cell.length_b   1.000
_cell.length_c   1.000
_cell.angle_alpha   90.00
_cell.angle_beta   90.00
_cell.angle_gamma   90.00
#
_symmetry.space_group_name_H-M   'P 1'
#
loop_
_entity.id
_entity.type
_entity.pdbx_description
1 polymer ?
#
loop_
_entity_poly.entity_id
_entity_poly.type
_entity_poly.pdbx_seq_one_letter_code
_entity_poly.pdbx_strand_id
1 'polypeptide(L)'
;MLEDIKVNKDKYYTVGYCPYLKQYMLAITITWVAWYERYYSISEDEYKWFDSDIDKLNHLVDELYHSGVSNSRFMFSERNIENNSFQTKLINKVLSQKDLIKNP
;
A
#
# COMPACT_ATOMS: atom_id res chain seq x y z
N MET A 1 -4.98 -9.37 3.45
CA MET A 1 -5.19 -8.05 2.81
C MET A 1 -4.42 -8.01 1.51
N LEU A 2 -3.09 -8.06 1.58
CA LEU A 2 -2.25 -8.33 0.41
C LEU A 2 -1.87 -9.81 0.37
N GLU A 3 -1.75 -10.34 -0.85
CA GLU A 3 -1.22 -11.65 -1.21
C GLU A 3 0.02 -11.43 -2.10
N ASP A 4 0.80 -12.50 -2.34
CA ASP A 4 2.06 -12.44 -3.09
C ASP A 4 2.98 -11.29 -2.62
N ILE A 5 3.18 -11.25 -1.30
CA ILE A 5 3.82 -10.11 -0.63
C ILE A 5 5.33 -10.13 -0.86
N LYS A 6 5.87 -8.97 -1.23
CA LYS A 6 7.31 -8.69 -1.27
C LYS A 6 7.64 -7.47 -0.42
N VAL A 7 8.69 -7.57 0.38
CA VAL A 7 9.01 -6.58 1.41
C VAL A 7 10.42 -6.04 1.20
N ASN A 8 10.55 -4.73 1.09
CA ASN A 8 11.83 -4.04 1.13
C ASN A 8 11.99 -3.35 2.49
N LYS A 9 12.76 -3.99 3.38
CA LYS A 9 12.96 -3.51 4.75
C LYS A 9 13.85 -2.27 4.83
N ASP A 10 14.80 -2.13 3.91
CA ASP A 10 15.74 -1.00 3.90
C ASP A 10 15.07 0.31 3.48
N LYS A 11 14.02 0.21 2.66
CA LYS A 11 13.23 1.33 2.17
C LYS A 11 11.83 1.42 2.77
N TYR A 12 11.51 0.57 3.75
CA TYR A 12 10.26 0.61 4.51
C TYR A 12 8.98 0.56 3.65
N TYR A 13 8.94 -0.35 2.67
CA TYR A 13 7.73 -0.59 1.90
C TYR A 13 7.48 -2.07 1.59
N THR A 14 6.22 -2.35 1.28
CA THR A 14 5.70 -3.66 0.89
C THR A 14 4.92 -3.52 -0.41
N VAL A 15 5.04 -4.48 -1.32
CA VAL A 15 4.16 -4.60 -2.49
C VAL A 15 3.43 -5.94 -2.47
N GLY A 16 2.24 -5.99 -3.05
CA GLY A 16 1.46 -7.22 -3.16
C GLY A 16 0.12 -6.99 -3.85
N TYR A 17 -0.62 -8.08 -4.09
CA TYR A 17 -1.93 -8.02 -4.72
C TYR A 17 -3.04 -7.95 -3.66
N CYS A 18 -4.02 -7.06 -3.83
CA CYS A 18 -5.22 -7.03 -2.99
C CYS A 18 -6.40 -7.71 -3.71
N PRO A 19 -6.81 -8.94 -3.34
CA PRO A 19 -7.87 -9.66 -4.03
C PRO A 19 -9.23 -8.96 -3.98
N TYR A 20 -9.54 -8.30 -2.85
CA TYR A 20 -10.79 -7.58 -2.68
C TYR A 20 -10.94 -6.43 -3.67
N LEU A 21 -9.85 -5.70 -3.93
CA LEU A 21 -9.81 -4.58 -4.86
C LEU A 21 -9.43 -4.99 -6.28
N LYS A 22 -9.01 -6.24 -6.47
CA LYS A 22 -8.44 -6.77 -7.71
C LYS A 22 -7.29 -5.92 -8.25
N GLN A 23 -6.43 -5.43 -7.38
CA GLN A 23 -5.43 -4.40 -7.68
C GLN A 23 -4.10 -4.70 -7.00
N TYR A 24 -2.98 -4.47 -7.70
CA TYR A 24 -1.66 -4.44 -7.08
C TYR A 24 -1.48 -3.16 -6.27
N MET A 25 -0.93 -3.30 -5.08
CA MET A 25 -0.79 -2.22 -4.12
C MET A 25 0.62 -2.13 -3.57
N LEU A 26 1.00 -0.90 -3.23
CA LEU A 26 2.23 -0.55 -2.57
C LEU A 26 1.89 0.09 -1.23
N ALA A 27 2.40 -0.46 -0.14
CA ALA A 27 2.26 0.02 1.22
C ALA A 27 3.58 0.64 1.68
N ILE A 28 3.61 1.94 1.98
CA ILE A 28 4.78 2.64 2.52
C ILE A 28 4.59 2.85 4.02
N THR A 29 5.56 2.43 4.82
CA THR A 29 5.56 2.66 6.27
C THR A 29 6.03 4.08 6.59
N ILE A 30 5.19 4.86 7.24
CA ILE A 30 5.48 6.22 7.68
C ILE A 30 5.97 6.19 9.13
N THR A 31 7.28 6.37 9.32
CA THR A 31 7.96 6.16 10.62
C THR A 31 8.01 7.39 11.52
N TRP A 32 7.84 8.61 10.98
CA TRP A 32 8.11 9.86 11.71
C TRP A 32 6.94 10.39 12.56
N VAL A 33 5.69 9.94 12.34
CA VAL A 33 4.50 10.40 13.10
C VAL A 33 3.92 9.32 14.00
N ALA A 34 3.78 8.07 13.53
CA ALA A 34 3.09 7.02 14.30
C ALA A 34 3.28 5.57 13.80
N TRP A 35 4.28 5.27 12.96
CA TRP A 35 4.48 3.92 12.39
C TRP A 35 3.19 3.31 11.81
N TYR A 36 2.73 3.87 10.70
CA TYR A 36 1.51 3.43 10.02
C TYR A 36 1.75 3.31 8.52
N GLU A 37 0.90 2.58 7.81
CA GLU A 37 1.03 2.39 6.36
C GLU A 37 0.13 3.34 5.55
N ARG A 38 0.69 3.86 4.45
CA ARG A 38 -0.07 4.47 3.36
C ARG A 38 -0.07 3.54 2.17
N TYR A 39 -1.24 3.36 1.57
CA TYR A 39 -1.43 2.42 0.47
C TYR A 39 -1.69 3.16 -0.84
N TYR A 40 -1.02 2.73 -1.89
CA TYR A 40 -1.09 3.30 -3.23
C TYR A 40 -1.40 2.20 -4.25
N SER A 41 -2.11 2.55 -5.32
CA SER A 41 -2.27 1.66 -6.46
C SER A 41 -1.02 1.66 -7.34
N ILE A 42 -0.60 0.46 -7.73
CA ILE A 42 0.48 0.23 -8.69
C ILE A 42 0.02 -0.74 -9.76
N SER A 43 0.65 -0.70 -10.93
CA SER A 43 0.41 -1.69 -12.00
C SER A 43 1.07 -3.03 -11.68
N GLU A 44 0.67 -4.08 -12.40
CA GLU A 44 1.35 -5.38 -12.34
C GLU A 44 2.82 -5.26 -12.78
N ASP A 45 3.11 -4.42 -13.78
CA ASP A 45 4.47 -4.18 -14.26
C ASP A 45 5.32 -3.49 -13.18
N GLU A 46 4.76 -2.51 -12.47
CA GLU A 46 5.41 -1.85 -11.33
C GLU A 46 5.65 -2.82 -10.17
N TYR A 47 4.73 -3.75 -9.92
CA TYR A 47 4.93 -4.84 -8.96
C TYR A 47 6.10 -5.76 -9.36
N LYS A 48 6.23 -6.09 -10.65
CA LYS A 48 7.31 -6.94 -11.20
C LYS A 48 8.69 -6.28 -11.09
N TRP A 49 8.77 -4.95 -11.05
CA TRP A 49 10.04 -4.23 -10.84
C TRP A 49 10.75 -4.64 -9.55
N PHE A 50 10.04 -5.19 -8.55
CA PHE A 50 10.68 -5.71 -7.35
C PHE A 50 11.79 -6.74 -7.67
N ASP A 51 11.58 -7.60 -8.67
CA ASP A 51 12.59 -8.61 -9.07
C ASP A 51 13.45 -8.15 -10.24
N SER A 52 12.88 -7.34 -11.14
CA SER A 52 13.54 -7.00 -12.42
C SER A 52 14.29 -5.67 -12.41
N ASP A 53 13.89 -4.71 -11.59
CA ASP A 53 14.46 -3.35 -11.55
C ASP A 53 14.10 -2.64 -10.23
N ILE A 54 14.76 -3.06 -9.14
CA ILE A 54 14.45 -2.58 -7.80
C ILE A 54 14.71 -1.09 -7.63
N ASP A 55 15.67 -0.52 -8.36
CA ASP A 55 15.99 0.91 -8.28
C ASP A 55 14.88 1.77 -8.86
N LYS A 56 14.27 1.33 -9.96
CA LYS A 56 13.09 1.98 -10.52
C LYS A 56 11.89 1.94 -9.58
N LEU A 57 11.67 0.81 -8.91
CA LEU A 57 10.62 0.70 -7.88
C LEU A 57 10.92 1.62 -6.69
N ASN A 58 12.17 1.67 -6.23
CA ASN A 58 12.59 2.55 -5.14
C ASN A 58 12.39 4.03 -5.48
N HIS A 59 12.61 4.42 -6.74
CA HIS A 59 12.34 5.79 -7.19
C HIS A 59 10.85 6.12 -7.13
N LEU A 60 9.98 5.22 -7.60
CA LEU A 60 8.52 5.38 -7.48
C LEU A 60 8.08 5.50 -6.01
N VAL A 61 8.62 4.66 -5.12
CA VAL A 61 8.33 4.73 -3.68
C VAL A 61 8.67 6.11 -3.12
N ASP A 62 9.82 6.66 -3.49
CA ASP A 62 10.27 7.98 -3.04
C ASP A 62 9.32 9.09 -3.53
N GLU A 63 8.90 9.06 -4.79
CA GLU A 63 7.91 9.99 -5.33
C GLU A 63 6.56 9.91 -4.59
N LEU A 64 6.07 8.69 -4.32
CA LEU A 64 4.82 8.44 -3.60
C LEU A 64 4.91 8.88 -2.13
N TYR A 65 6.05 8.67 -1.48
CA TYR A 65 6.30 9.10 -0.11
C TYR A 65 6.21 10.62 0.02
N HIS A 66 6.86 11.35 -0.87
CA HIS A 66 6.89 12.82 -0.86
C HIS A 66 5.55 13.45 -1.25
N SER A 67 4.88 12.91 -2.27
CA SER A 67 3.55 13.40 -2.69
C SER A 67 2.44 13.02 -1.71
N GLY A 68 2.59 11.92 -0.98
CA GLY A 68 1.70 11.54 0.12
C GLY A 68 0.24 11.39 -0.33
N VAL A 69 -0.68 11.92 0.48
CA VAL A 69 -2.14 11.84 0.25
C VAL A 69 -2.62 12.66 -0.96
N SER A 70 -1.77 13.53 -1.51
CA SER A 70 -2.10 14.36 -2.68
C SER A 70 -1.89 13.64 -4.01
N ASN A 71 -1.21 12.48 -4.00
CA ASN A 71 -0.97 11.68 -5.19
C ASN A 71 -2.26 11.05 -5.70
N SER A 72 -2.49 11.05 -7.01
CA SER A 72 -3.68 10.42 -7.62
C SER A 72 -3.73 8.90 -7.41
N ARG A 73 -2.61 8.26 -7.11
CA ARG A 73 -2.51 6.82 -6.79
C ARG A 73 -2.84 6.51 -5.32
N PHE A 74 -3.00 7.52 -4.46
CA PHE A 74 -3.30 7.30 -3.04
C PHE A 74 -4.67 6.64 -2.86
N MET A 75 -4.68 5.46 -2.22
CA MET A 75 -5.88 4.66 -2.02
C MET A 75 -6.48 4.94 -0.64
N PHE A 76 -5.69 4.75 0.42
CA PHE A 76 -6.08 4.98 1.81
C PHE A 76 -4.84 4.89 2.73
N SER A 77 -5.00 5.31 3.98
CA SER A 77 -3.99 5.29 5.03
C SER A 77 -4.56 4.64 6.29
N GLU A 78 -3.75 3.93 7.07
CA GLU A 78 -4.17 3.47 8.41
C GLU A 78 -4.41 4.64 9.38
N ARG A 79 -3.84 5.80 9.08
CA ARG A 79 -4.06 7.03 9.82
C ARG A 79 -5.33 7.72 9.33
N ASN A 80 -6.44 7.48 10.02
CA ASN A 80 -7.79 7.93 9.61
C ASN A 80 -7.94 9.42 9.23
N ILE A 81 -7.16 10.34 9.81
CA ILE A 81 -7.22 11.77 9.47
C ILE A 81 -6.73 12.06 8.03
N GLU A 82 -6.01 11.13 7.41
CA GLU A 82 -5.52 11.22 6.04
C GLU A 82 -6.56 10.74 5.01
N ASN A 83 -7.64 10.12 5.47
CA ASN A 83 -8.68 9.56 4.63
C ASN A 83 -9.88 10.49 4.54
N ASN A 84 -10.46 10.59 3.34
CA ASN A 84 -11.83 11.07 3.19
C ASN A 84 -12.87 9.98 3.54
N SER A 85 -14.15 10.33 3.53
CA SER A 85 -15.23 9.42 3.92
C SER A 85 -15.33 8.14 3.06
N PHE A 86 -14.95 8.21 1.78
CA PHE A 86 -14.90 7.05 0.90
C PHE A 86 -13.71 6.14 1.24
N GLN A 87 -12.53 6.72 1.42
CA GLN A 87 -11.30 6.00 1.75
C GLN A 87 -11.41 5.30 3.12
N THR A 88 -12.03 5.95 4.11
CA THR A 88 -12.31 5.33 5.42
C THR A 88 -13.22 4.11 5.29
N LYS A 89 -14.26 4.18 4.44
CA LYS A 89 -15.11 3.01 4.18
C LYS A 89 -14.34 1.90 3.46
N LEU A 90 -13.44 2.27 2.56
CA LEU A 90 -12.64 1.34 1.77
C LEU A 90 -11.66 0.56 2.65
N ILE A 91 -10.84 1.25 3.45
CA ILE A 91 -9.88 0.59 4.35
C ILE A 91 -10.59 -0.31 5.37
N ASN A 92 -11.72 0.12 5.95
CA ASN A 92 -12.48 -0.71 6.89
C ASN A 92 -12.97 -2.01 6.24
N LYS A 93 -13.44 -1.97 4.99
CA LYS A 93 -13.83 -3.17 4.25
C LYS A 93 -12.63 -4.06 3.97
N VAL A 94 -11.54 -3.49 3.48
CA VAL A 94 -10.30 -4.21 3.15
C VAL A 94 -9.72 -4.90 4.40
N LEU A 95 -9.72 -4.23 5.55
CA LEU A 95 -9.28 -4.79 6.82
C LEU A 95 -10.25 -5.85 7.36
N SER A 96 -11.58 -5.65 7.27
CA SER A 96 -12.55 -6.66 7.73
C SER A 96 -12.45 -8.00 6.99
N GLN A 97 -12.01 -8.00 5.72
CA GLN A 97 -11.77 -9.24 4.96
C GLN A 97 -10.56 -10.01 5.50
N LYS A 98 -9.59 -9.34 6.15
CA LYS A 98 -8.43 -9.97 6.78
C LYS A 98 -8.83 -10.83 7.98
N ASP A 99 -9.86 -10.42 8.71
CA ASP A 99 -10.32 -11.10 9.92
C ASP A 99 -11.19 -12.33 9.59
N LEU A 100 -11.89 -12.31 8.46
CA LEU A 100 -12.69 -13.45 7.97
C LEU A 100 -11.82 -14.64 7.51
N ILE A 101 -10.61 -14.39 7.01
CA ILE A 101 -9.69 -15.44 6.54
C ILE A 101 -8.97 -16.13 7.72
N LYS A 102 -8.97 -15.52 8.92
CA LYS A 102 -8.25 -16.03 10.11
C LYS A 102 -9.07 -16.93 11.04
N ASN A 103 -10.37 -17.09 10.79
CA ASN A 103 -11.25 -18.01 11.53
C ASN A 103 -11.84 -19.05 10.57
N PRO A 104 -11.13 -20.16 10.29
CA PRO A 104 -11.72 -21.34 9.67
C PRO A 104 -12.70 -22.07 10.60
#